data_AF-A0A2V6Z158-F1
#
_entry.id   AF-A0A2V6Z158-F1
#
_cell.length_a   1.000
_cell.length_b   1.000
_cell.length_c   1.000
_cell.angle_alpha   90.00
_cell.angle_beta   90.00
_cell.angle_gamma   90.00
#
_symmetry.space_group_name_H-M   'P 1'
#
loop_
_entity.id
_entity.type
_entity.pdbx_description
1 polymer ?
#
loop_
_entity_poly.entity_id
_entity_poly.type
_entity_poly.pdbx_seq_one_letter_code
_entity_poly.pdbx_strand_id
1 'polypeptide(L)' 'MATALRVTIRHVRRLKRRFEAGGATALGHRSRGRPAPRRLRAAVRAEVSRLMTTLYVGFNDTHLTEKLREV' A
#
# COMPACT_ATOMS: atom_id res chain seq x y z
N MET A 1 -21.16 27.83 5.81
CA MET A 1 -19.88 27.18 5.43
C MET A 1 -19.88 25.64 5.51
N ALA A 2 -21.03 24.96 5.41
CA ALA A 2 -21.10 23.48 5.46
C ALA A 2 -21.60 22.82 4.16
N THR A 3 -21.99 23.59 3.15
CA THR A 3 -22.65 23.09 1.93
C THR A 3 -21.68 22.82 0.76
N ALA A 4 -20.45 23.34 0.82
CA ALA A 4 -19.51 23.30 -0.30
C ALA A 4 -18.78 21.96 -0.49
N LEU A 5 -18.75 21.09 0.52
CA LEU A 5 -17.88 19.91 0.52
C LEU A 5 -18.60 18.55 0.40
N ARG A 6 -19.94 18.52 0.25
CA ARG A 6 -20.73 17.26 0.24
C ARG A 6 -20.37 16.32 1.41
N VAL A 7 -20.01 16.87 2.56
CA VAL A 7 -19.72 16.10 3.78
C VAL A 7 -20.59 16.53 4.94
N THR A 8 -21.04 15.55 5.72
CA THR A 8 -21.87 15.77 6.91
C THR A 8 -21.06 16.43 8.03
N ILE A 9 -21.75 17.11 8.95
CA ILE A 9 -21.16 17.74 10.15
C ILE A 9 -20.33 16.72 10.96
N ARG A 10 -20.77 15.47 11.04
CA ARG A 10 -20.02 14.38 11.68
C ARG A 10 -18.66 14.15 11.04
N HIS A 11 -18.58 14.23 9.71
CA HIS A 11 -17.33 14.05 8.99
C HIS A 11 -16.37 15.22 9.25
N VAL A 12 -16.87 16.46 9.25
CA VAL A 12 -16.07 17.64 9.58
C VAL A 12 -15.50 17.56 11.00
N ARG A 13 -16.32 17.19 12.00
CA ARG A 13 -15.85 16.98 13.39
C ARG A 13 -14.79 15.88 13.49
N ARG A 14 -14.96 14.79 12.74
CA ARG A 14 -13.99 13.68 12.68
C ARG A 14 -12.65 14.13 12.08
N LEU A 15 -12.68 14.92 11.00
CA LEU A 15 -11.46 15.45 10.37
C LEU A 15 -10.75 16.43 11.30
N LYS A 16 -11.48 17.33 11.96
CA LYS A 16 -10.93 18.27 12.96
C LYS A 16 -10.18 17.53 14.07
N ARG A 17 -10.82 16.55 14.71
CA ARG A 17 -10.18 15.74 15.77
C ARG A 17 -8.93 15.01 15.29
N ARG A 18 -8.93 14.50 14.05
CA ARG A 18 -7.75 13.84 13.47
C ARG A 18 -6.61 14.81 13.24
N PHE A 19 -6.94 16.00 12.74
CA PHE A 19 -5.97 17.06 12.53
C PHE A 19 -5.36 17.55 13.85
N GLU A 20 -6.18 17.75 14.88
CA GLU A 20 -5.70 18.12 16.22
C GLU A 20 -4.75 17.07 16.82
N ALA A 21 -4.99 15.78 16.56
CA ALA A 21 -4.19 14.69 17.11
C ALA A 21 -2.88 14.40 16.36
N GLY A 22 -2.77 14.73 15.06
CA GLY A 22 -1.62 14.31 14.25
C GLY A 22 -1.33 15.18 13.03
N GLY A 23 -1.84 16.41 13.01
CA GLY A 23 -1.59 17.39 11.96
C GLY A 23 -2.08 16.95 10.57
N ALA A 24 -1.47 17.50 9.53
CA ALA A 24 -1.87 17.26 8.14
C ALA A 24 -1.72 15.79 7.71
N THR A 25 -0.73 15.06 8.24
CA THR A 25 -0.48 13.66 7.88
C THR A 25 -1.60 12.73 8.37
N ALA A 26 -2.28 13.07 9.47
CA ALA A 26 -3.40 12.32 10.02
C ALA A 26 -4.68 12.36 9.17
N LEU A 27 -4.75 13.26 8.18
CA LEU A 27 -5.83 13.31 7.19
C LEU A 27 -5.63 12.29 6.06
N GLY A 28 -4.44 11.71 5.93
CA GLY A 28 -4.16 10.63 5.00
C GLY A 28 -5.06 9.41 5.21
N HIS A 29 -5.19 8.57 4.18
CA HIS A 29 -5.93 7.32 4.32
C HIS A 29 -5.29 6.44 5.41
N ARG A 30 -6.11 5.86 6.29
CA ARG A 30 -5.63 5.16 7.50
C ARG A 30 -4.74 3.95 7.20
N SER A 31 -4.85 3.39 5.99
CA SER A 31 -4.00 2.28 5.54
C SER A 31 -2.72 2.73 4.84
N ARG A 32 -2.48 4.03 4.62
CA ARG A 32 -1.20 4.50 4.04
C ARG A 32 -0.05 4.05 4.94
N GLY A 33 0.99 3.48 4.32
CA GLY A 33 2.13 2.89 5.03
C GLY A 33 1.87 1.52 5.66
N ARG A 34 0.60 1.06 5.76
CA ARG A 34 0.30 -0.27 6.29
C ARG A 34 0.50 -1.32 5.19
N PRO A 35 1.28 -2.39 5.45
CA PRO A 35 1.36 -3.52 4.54
C PRO A 35 -0.03 -4.13 4.26
N ALA A 36 -0.23 -4.61 3.03
CA ALA A 36 -1.46 -5.32 2.68
C ALA A 36 -1.66 -6.55 3.60
N PRO A 37 -2.90 -6.87 4.01
CA PRO A 37 -3.16 -7.99 4.92
C PRO A 37 -2.78 -9.35 4.32
N ARG A 38 -2.80 -9.47 3.00
CA ARG A 38 -2.37 -10.67 2.24
C ARG A 38 -0.95 -10.53 1.67
N ARG A 39 -0.12 -9.68 2.26
CA ARG A 39 1.26 -9.49 1.78
C ARG A 39 2.07 -10.76 2.03
N LEU A 40 2.80 -11.19 1.00
CA LEU A 40 3.75 -12.29 1.11
C LEU A 40 4.79 -12.03 2.21
N ARG A 41 5.23 -13.11 2.86
CA ARG A 41 6.31 -13.07 3.87
C ARG A 41 7.54 -12.38 3.29
N ALA A 42 8.23 -11.59 4.10
CA ALA A 42 9.39 -10.81 3.67
C ALA A 42 10.48 -11.67 3.01
N ALA A 43 10.72 -12.87 3.55
CA ALA A 43 11.67 -13.84 3.01
C ALA A 43 11.33 -14.26 1.57
N VAL A 44 10.06 -14.55 1.29
CA VAL A 44 9.59 -14.94 -0.06
C VAL A 44 9.81 -13.80 -1.04
N ARG A 45 9.48 -12.55 -0.64
CA ARG A 45 9.71 -11.38 -1.48
C ARG A 45 11.20 -11.17 -1.78
N ALA A 46 12.06 -11.35 -0.77
CA ALA A 46 13.49 -11.23 -0.94
C ALA A 46 14.03 -12.28 -1.91
N GLU A 47 13.54 -13.52 -1.82
CA GLU A 47 13.95 -14.58 -2.74
C GLU A 47 13.50 -14.31 -4.18
N VAL A 48 12.25 -13.91 -4.38
CA VAL A 48 11.76 -13.52 -5.72
C VAL A 48 12.59 -12.38 -6.30
N SER A 49 12.94 -11.37 -5.49
CA SER A 49 13.81 -10.28 -5.94
C SER A 49 15.22 -10.76 -6.28
N ARG A 50 15.80 -11.71 -5.53
CA ARG A 50 17.09 -12.31 -5.88
C ARG A 50 17.00 -13.00 -7.24
N LEU A 51 16.04 -13.90 -7.41
CA LEU A 51 15.85 -14.66 -8.65
C LEU A 51 15.67 -13.74 -9.86
N MET A 52 14.89 -12.68 -9.73
CA MET A 52 14.67 -11.70 -10.80
C MET A 52 15.93 -10.88 -11.15
N THR A 53 16.78 -10.61 -10.18
CA THR A 53 17.97 -9.75 -10.36
C THR A 53 19.26 -10.53 -10.65
N THR A 54 19.24 -11.86 -10.52
CA THR A 54 20.43 -12.70 -10.75
C THR A 54 20.19 -13.77 -11.83
N LEU A 55 19.29 -14.72 -11.57
CA LEU A 55 19.10 -15.89 -12.43
C LEU A 55 18.23 -15.59 -13.66
N TYR A 56 17.23 -14.72 -13.48
CA TYR A 56 16.26 -14.35 -14.51
C TYR A 56 16.39 -12.88 -14.91
N VAL A 57 17.64 -12.38 -15.02
CA VAL A 57 17.89 -11.01 -15.49
C VAL A 57 17.25 -10.79 -16.86
N GLY A 58 16.51 -9.68 -16.98
CA GLY A 58 15.79 -9.33 -18.21
C GLY A 58 14.39 -9.96 -18.32
N PHE A 59 13.99 -10.82 -17.38
CA PHE A 59 12.61 -11.29 -17.32
C PHE A 59 11.69 -10.18 -16.80
N ASN A 60 10.54 -10.05 -17.44
CA ASN A 60 9.42 -9.29 -16.88
C ASN A 60 8.66 -10.14 -15.85
N ASP A 61 7.74 -9.52 -15.12
CA ASP A 61 6.96 -10.18 -14.08
C ASP A 61 6.17 -11.40 -14.60
N THR A 62 5.68 -11.35 -15.84
CA THR A 62 4.94 -12.44 -16.49
C THR A 62 5.84 -13.64 -16.74
N HIS A 63 6.96 -13.44 -17.45
CA HIS A 63 7.90 -14.52 -17.77
C HIS A 63 8.48 -15.13 -16.50
N LEU A 64 8.79 -14.31 -15.48
CA LEU A 64 9.28 -14.81 -14.20
C LEU A 64 8.21 -15.69 -13.53
N THR A 65 6.96 -15.26 -13.54
CA THR A 65 5.84 -16.03 -12.97
C THR A 65 5.64 -17.36 -13.69
N GLU A 66 5.76 -17.38 -15.01
CA GLU A 66 5.69 -18.59 -15.82
C GLU A 66 6.82 -19.56 -15.47
N LYS A 67 8.07 -19.10 -15.45
CA LYS A 67 9.21 -19.96 -15.07
C LYS A 67 9.11 -20.50 -13.65
N LEU A 68 8.66 -19.69 -12.69
CA LEU A 68 8.48 -20.14 -11.30
C LEU A 68 7.36 -21.16 -11.11
N ARG A 69 6.45 -21.32 -12.09
CA ARG A 69 5.42 -22.36 -12.08
C ARG A 69 5.84 -23.64 -12.78
N GLU A 70 6.85 -23.57 -13.65
CA GLU A 70 7.40 -24.73 -14.36
C GLU A 70 8.40 -25.54 -13.51
N VAL A 71 9.04 -24.88 -12.54
CA VAL A 71 9.95 -25.51 -11.55
C VAL A 71 9.13 -26.15 -10.43
#